data_AF-A0A7C3BPS5-F1
#
_entry.id   AF-A0A7C3BPS5-F1
#
_cell.length_a   1.000
_cell.length_b   1.000
_cell.length_c   1.000
_cell.angle_alpha   90.00
_cell.angle_beta   90.00
_cell.angle_gamma   90.00
#
_symmetry.space_group_name_H-M   'P 1'
#
loop_
_entity.id
_entity.type
_entity.pdbx_description
1 polymer ?
#
loop_
_entity_poly.entity_id
_entity_poly.type
_entity_poly.pdbx_seq_one_letter_code
_entity_poly.pdbx_strand_id
1 'polypeptide(L)'
;MSRNQKIILMLLAVVDIIVIGAMGWVVVSSMSGKTSFTLLPATATATASPTSIPTWTSTVTATPSPTLPPAPTRTPRPTRTPYPTLTPSPRPTPAPVTLVNPEFDQFMPNQIPGWQWDADVNYQMGDDYNPQYSYAQPTFRSADDSRRQINGATLQIETVRWLKFRAYVYQQITIPTGSLVYFRVKANAYSSIDRLILKAGIDPQGGAGCDNARWSEVLIDQEDGIVTITSPRLLVGSKGRATVCLFAEPRYPDVSNAAFFDQAELIAAPPQP
;
A
#
# COMPACT_ATOMS: atom_id res chain seq x y z
N MET A 1 -57.13 -35.66 7.97
CA MET A 1 -56.94 -34.60 6.95
C MET A 1 -58.18 -34.52 6.08
N SER A 2 -58.89 -33.39 6.11
CA SER A 2 -60.17 -33.25 5.40
C SER A 2 -59.98 -33.11 3.89
N ARG A 3 -61.02 -33.43 3.10
CA ARG A 3 -61.00 -33.29 1.63
C ARG A 3 -60.61 -31.86 1.20
N ASN A 4 -61.01 -30.86 1.99
CA ASN A 4 -60.69 -29.45 1.74
C ASN A 4 -59.21 -29.14 2.04
N GLN A 5 -58.62 -29.72 3.09
CA GLN A 5 -57.19 -29.56 3.38
C GLN A 5 -56.31 -30.17 2.29
N LYS A 6 -56.72 -31.29 1.68
CA LYS A 6 -55.99 -31.90 0.56
C LYS A 6 -56.01 -31.02 -0.69
N ILE A 7 -57.15 -30.36 -0.97
CA ILE A 7 -57.28 -29.44 -2.10
C ILE A 7 -56.41 -28.20 -1.88
N ILE A 8 -56.39 -27.64 -0.66
CA ILE A 8 -55.57 -26.47 -0.33
C ILE A 8 -54.07 -26.78 -0.49
N LEU A 9 -53.61 -27.95 -0.02
CA LEU A 9 -52.21 -28.33 -0.16
C LEU A 9 -51.79 -28.61 -1.61
N MET A 10 -52.66 -29.19 -2.43
CA MET A 10 -52.39 -29.36 -3.86
C MET A 10 -52.29 -27.99 -4.57
N LEU A 11 -53.15 -27.03 -4.22
CA LEU A 11 -53.08 -25.68 -4.77
C LEU A 11 -51.78 -24.97 -4.38
N LEU A 12 -51.36 -25.06 -3.12
CA LEU A 12 -50.10 -24.47 -2.66
C LEU A 12 -48.88 -25.09 -3.36
N ALA A 13 -48.85 -26.41 -3.54
CA ALA A 13 -47.78 -27.09 -4.25
C ALA A 13 -47.67 -26.65 -5.72
N VAL A 14 -48.80 -26.45 -6.40
CA VAL A 14 -48.82 -25.95 -7.79
C VAL A 14 -48.31 -24.51 -7.87
N VAL A 15 -48.70 -23.64 -6.93
CA VAL A 15 -48.23 -22.25 -6.87
C VAL A 15 -46.71 -22.22 -6.66
N ASP A 16 -46.18 -23.05 -5.77
CA ASP A 16 -44.75 -23.09 -5.48
C ASP A 16 -43.92 -23.53 -6.70
N ILE A 17 -44.39 -24.54 -7.44
CA ILE A 17 -43.74 -24.99 -8.69
C ILE A 17 -43.73 -23.87 -9.75
N ILE A 18 -44.81 -23.10 -9.86
CA ILE A 18 -44.89 -21.97 -10.80
C ILE A 18 -43.88 -20.88 -10.42
N VAL A 19 -43.76 -20.55 -9.14
CA VAL A 19 -42.81 -19.53 -8.66
C VAL A 19 -41.37 -19.95 -8.89
N ILE A 20 -41.02 -21.20 -8.59
CA ILE A 20 -39.67 -21.75 -8.81
C ILE A 20 -39.34 -21.76 -10.31
N GLY A 21 -40.28 -22.16 -11.16
CA GLY A 21 -40.10 -22.13 -12.62
C GLY A 21 -39.87 -20.73 -13.17
N ALA A 22 -40.63 -19.74 -12.69
CA ALA A 22 -40.48 -18.34 -13.09
C ALA A 22 -39.12 -17.76 -12.67
N MET A 23 -38.66 -18.05 -11.44
CA MET A 23 -37.33 -17.62 -10.99
C MET A 23 -36.20 -18.26 -11.81
N GLY A 24 -36.30 -19.55 -12.13
CA GLY A 24 -35.32 -20.24 -12.98
C GLY A 24 -35.21 -19.61 -14.37
N TRP A 25 -36.34 -19.23 -14.97
CA TRP A 25 -36.36 -18.56 -16.28
C TRP A 25 -35.65 -17.20 -16.27
N VAL A 26 -35.89 -16.38 -15.24
CA VAL A 26 -35.26 -15.06 -15.10
C VAL A 26 -33.73 -15.19 -15.03
N VAL A 27 -33.21 -16.12 -14.23
CA VAL A 27 -31.76 -16.35 -14.10
C VAL A 27 -31.13 -16.79 -15.43
N VAL A 28 -31.75 -17.72 -16.16
CA VAL A 28 -31.24 -18.18 -17.47
C VAL A 28 -31.26 -17.07 -18.50
N SER A 29 -32.31 -16.24 -18.51
CA SER A 29 -32.40 -15.09 -19.42
C SER A 29 -31.35 -14.02 -19.10
N SER A 30 -31.02 -13.82 -17.82
CA SER A 30 -29.98 -12.89 -17.36
C SER A 30 -28.56 -13.34 -17.73
N MET A 31 -28.29 -14.65 -17.79
CA MET A 31 -26.95 -15.16 -18.14
C MET A 31 -26.69 -15.22 -19.65
N SER A 32 -27.71 -15.02 -20.48
CA SER A 32 -27.60 -15.08 -21.95
C SER A 32 -27.25 -13.73 -22.61
N GLY A 33 -26.96 -12.69 -21.82
CA GLY A 33 -26.47 -11.40 -22.30
C GLY A 33 -25.08 -11.54 -22.91
N LYS A 34 -25.02 -11.73 -24.23
CA LYS A 34 -23.78 -11.77 -25.01
C LYS A 34 -23.07 -10.41 -24.94
N THR A 35 -22.03 -10.33 -24.13
CA THR A 35 -21.05 -9.24 -24.13
C THR A 35 -20.35 -9.21 -25.50
N SER A 36 -20.79 -8.30 -26.37
CA SER A 36 -20.04 -7.97 -27.59
C SER A 36 -18.92 -7.01 -27.20
N PHE A 37 -17.69 -7.53 -27.14
CA PHE A 37 -16.49 -6.71 -27.02
C PHE A 37 -16.18 -6.08 -28.38
N THR A 38 -16.32 -4.77 -28.48
CA THR A 38 -15.77 -3.99 -29.60
C THR A 38 -14.27 -3.85 -29.39
N LEU A 39 -13.47 -4.59 -30.16
CA LEU A 39 -12.01 -4.45 -30.19
C LEU A 39 -11.65 -3.11 -30.82
N LEU A 40 -10.98 -2.25 -30.04
CA LEU A 40 -10.30 -1.06 -30.55
C LEU A 40 -9.11 -1.49 -31.44
N PRO A 41 -8.85 -0.82 -32.56
CA PRO A 41 -7.70 -1.12 -33.40
C PRO A 41 -6.39 -0.81 -32.66
N ALA A 42 -5.47 -1.78 -32.68
CA ALA A 42 -4.14 -1.65 -32.10
C ALA A 42 -3.32 -0.61 -32.89
N THR A 43 -2.92 0.46 -32.21
CA THR A 43 -1.92 1.40 -32.71
C THR A 43 -0.56 0.70 -32.68
N ALA A 44 0.01 0.44 -33.86
CA ALA A 44 1.34 -0.17 -33.99
C ALA A 44 2.43 0.76 -33.44
N THR A 45 3.10 0.33 -32.38
CA THR A 45 4.30 0.96 -31.82
C THR A 45 5.47 0.76 -32.80
N ALA A 46 6.06 1.86 -33.27
CA ALA A 46 7.22 1.82 -34.16
C ALA A 46 8.44 1.20 -33.46
N THR A 47 8.94 0.11 -34.02
CA THR A 47 10.19 -0.56 -33.66
C THR A 47 11.37 0.37 -33.95
N ALA A 48 12.08 0.83 -32.93
CA ALA A 48 13.32 1.56 -33.10
C ALA A 48 14.42 0.61 -33.62
N SER A 49 14.97 0.98 -34.78
CA SER A 49 16.06 0.29 -35.48
C SER A 49 17.39 0.42 -34.71
N PRO A 50 18.18 -0.66 -34.53
CA PRO A 50 19.49 -0.58 -33.90
C PRO A 50 20.48 0.14 -34.81
N THR A 51 20.99 1.28 -34.35
CA THR A 51 22.05 2.04 -35.03
C THR A 51 23.40 1.32 -34.83
N SER A 52 24.01 0.88 -35.94
CA SER A 52 25.33 0.23 -35.97
C SER A 52 26.46 1.17 -35.53
N ILE A 53 27.33 0.68 -34.65
CA ILE A 53 28.51 1.37 -34.13
C ILE A 53 29.63 1.34 -35.21
N PRO A 54 30.28 2.46 -35.55
CA PRO A 54 31.38 2.46 -36.51
C PRO A 54 32.67 1.86 -35.92
N THR A 55 33.26 0.96 -36.68
CA THR A 55 34.56 0.32 -36.43
C THR A 55 35.69 1.31 -36.72
N TRP A 56 36.50 1.64 -35.71
CA TRP A 56 37.64 2.54 -35.88
C TRP A 56 38.84 1.84 -36.51
N THR A 57 39.38 2.50 -37.53
CA THR A 57 40.52 2.11 -38.36
C THR A 57 41.84 2.35 -37.63
N SER A 58 42.80 1.42 -37.75
CA SER A 58 44.13 1.53 -37.13
C SER A 58 44.92 2.71 -37.70
N THR A 59 45.49 3.51 -36.80
CA THR A 59 46.33 4.68 -37.11
C THR A 59 47.77 4.24 -37.38
N VAL A 60 48.37 4.82 -38.42
CA VAL A 60 49.72 4.55 -38.94
C VAL A 60 50.81 4.91 -37.93
N THR A 61 51.76 4.00 -37.77
CA THR A 61 52.98 4.14 -36.96
C THR A 61 53.89 5.23 -37.53
N ALA A 62 54.18 6.26 -36.73
CA ALA A 62 55.17 7.29 -37.06
C ALA A 62 56.59 6.88 -36.65
N THR A 63 57.52 7.13 -37.56
CA THR A 63 58.98 6.91 -37.49
C THR A 63 59.63 7.68 -36.34
N PRO A 64 60.63 7.13 -35.62
CA PRO A 64 61.30 7.84 -34.53
C PRO A 64 62.16 9.01 -35.02
N SER A 65 61.97 10.17 -34.40
CA SER A 65 62.84 11.36 -34.53
C SER A 65 64.04 11.24 -33.57
N PRO A 66 65.23 11.74 -33.95
CA PRO A 66 66.44 11.61 -33.12
C PRO A 66 66.34 12.32 -31.76
N THR A 67 66.79 11.62 -30.73
CA THR A 67 66.81 12.03 -29.32
C THR A 67 67.93 13.03 -29.06
N LEU A 68 67.58 14.24 -28.59
CA LEU A 68 68.53 15.22 -28.07
C LEU A 68 69.03 14.81 -26.66
N PRO A 69 70.26 15.19 -26.27
CA PRO A 69 70.82 14.88 -24.96
C PRO A 69 70.03 15.52 -23.80
N PRO A 70 70.00 14.89 -22.61
CA PRO A 70 69.19 15.36 -21.49
C PRO A 70 69.71 16.69 -20.94
N ALA A 71 68.79 17.64 -20.75
CA ALA A 71 69.04 18.86 -20.03
C ALA A 71 69.28 18.57 -18.53
N PRO A 72 70.10 19.38 -17.83
CA PRO A 72 70.40 19.17 -16.42
C PRO A 72 69.13 19.21 -15.56
N THR A 73 68.93 18.13 -14.80
CA THR A 73 67.79 17.92 -13.91
C THR A 73 67.78 18.98 -12.82
N ARG A 74 66.77 19.87 -12.83
CA ARG A 74 66.54 20.82 -11.73
C ARG A 74 66.18 20.03 -10.47
N THR A 75 66.89 20.30 -9.38
CA THR A 75 66.61 19.74 -8.06
C THR A 75 65.14 19.98 -7.69
N PRO A 76 64.37 18.96 -7.31
CA PRO A 76 62.96 19.14 -6.98
C PRO A 76 62.81 20.07 -5.79
N ARG A 77 62.01 21.12 -5.96
CA ARG A 77 61.59 22.01 -4.87
C ARG A 77 60.83 21.15 -3.84
N PRO A 78 61.04 21.32 -2.53
CA PRO A 78 60.31 20.56 -1.52
C PRO A 78 58.81 20.73 -1.73
N THR A 79 58.14 19.60 -2.01
CA THR A 79 56.69 19.52 -2.14
C THR A 79 56.09 19.86 -0.78
N ARG A 80 55.20 20.85 -0.71
CA ARG A 80 54.49 21.16 0.53
C ARG A 80 53.73 19.91 0.97
N THR A 81 53.95 19.50 2.21
CA THR A 81 53.19 18.43 2.85
C THR A 81 51.70 18.78 2.78
N PRO A 82 50.82 17.90 2.26
CA PRO A 82 49.39 18.19 2.20
C PRO A 82 48.86 18.42 3.63
N TYR A 83 47.96 19.39 3.76
CA TYR A 83 47.25 19.62 5.01
C TYR A 83 46.45 18.36 5.36
N PRO A 84 46.39 17.93 6.64
CA PRO A 84 45.61 16.77 7.02
C PRO A 84 44.17 16.94 6.56
N THR A 85 43.69 16.01 5.73
CA THR A 85 42.27 15.92 5.36
C THR A 85 41.49 15.65 6.64
N LEU A 86 40.56 16.53 7.01
CA LEU A 86 39.66 16.30 8.13
C LEU A 86 38.89 15.00 7.88
N THR A 87 39.05 14.03 8.77
CA THR A 87 38.24 12.81 8.76
C THR A 87 36.78 13.23 8.99
N PRO A 88 35.83 12.91 8.10
CA PRO A 88 34.44 13.25 8.31
C PRO A 88 33.95 12.58 9.61
N SER A 89 33.26 13.35 10.45
CA SER A 89 32.61 12.81 11.65
C SER A 89 31.63 11.71 11.25
N PRO A 90 31.55 10.59 12.01
CA PRO A 90 30.58 9.55 11.72
C PRO A 90 29.17 10.13 11.70
N ARG A 91 28.41 9.84 10.63
CA ARG A 91 27.00 10.20 10.55
C ARG A 91 26.25 9.38 11.61
N PRO A 92 25.42 10.01 12.45
CA PRO A 92 24.64 9.28 13.44
C PRO A 92 23.71 8.27 12.75
N THR A 93 23.71 7.04 13.27
CA THR A 93 22.88 5.94 12.77
C THR A 93 21.41 6.20 13.08
N PRO A 94 20.49 6.00 12.13
CA PRO A 94 19.06 6.05 12.42
C PRO A 94 18.69 5.01 13.49
N ALA A 95 17.91 5.43 14.49
CA ALA A 95 17.38 4.54 15.51
C ALA A 95 15.86 4.35 15.29
N PRO A 96 15.32 3.16 15.60
CA PRO A 96 13.88 2.97 15.66
C PRO A 96 13.29 3.88 16.74
N VAL A 97 12.24 4.61 16.40
CA VAL A 97 11.42 5.30 17.39
C VAL A 97 10.31 4.34 17.79
N THR A 98 10.14 4.14 19.10
CA THR A 98 9.16 3.20 19.62
C THR A 98 7.74 3.71 19.38
N LEU A 99 6.99 3.00 18.54
CA LEU A 99 5.53 3.14 18.45
C LEU A 99 4.87 2.42 19.62
N VAL A 100 3.70 2.89 20.04
CA VAL A 100 2.88 2.14 21.01
C VAL A 100 2.10 1.07 20.26
N ASN A 101 2.17 -0.18 20.71
CA ASN A 101 1.50 -1.33 20.08
C ASN A 101 1.83 -1.49 18.57
N PRO A 102 3.12 -1.63 18.18
CA PRO A 102 3.53 -1.74 16.77
C PRO A 102 3.13 -3.08 16.12
N GLU A 103 3.02 -4.14 16.91
CA GLU A 103 2.63 -5.48 16.46
C GLU A 103 1.11 -5.69 16.50
N PHE A 104 0.33 -4.68 16.91
CA PHE A 104 -1.11 -4.79 17.08
C PHE A 104 -1.54 -6.02 17.90
N ASP A 105 -0.85 -6.34 18.99
CA ASP A 105 -1.12 -7.53 19.80
C ASP A 105 -2.20 -7.31 20.87
N GLN A 106 -2.55 -6.05 21.11
CA GLN A 106 -3.58 -5.63 22.04
C GLN A 106 -4.80 -5.15 21.26
N PHE A 107 -5.96 -5.80 21.43
CA PHE A 107 -7.24 -5.34 20.89
C PHE A 107 -8.31 -5.26 21.97
N MET A 108 -9.12 -4.22 21.85
CA MET A 108 -10.43 -4.15 22.49
C MET A 108 -11.48 -3.95 21.39
N PRO A 109 -12.75 -4.31 21.61
CA PRO A 109 -13.79 -4.12 20.60
C PRO A 109 -13.80 -2.66 20.08
N ASN A 110 -13.51 -2.51 18.78
CA ASN A 110 -13.47 -1.21 18.08
C ASN A 110 -12.42 -0.20 18.60
N GLN A 111 -11.39 -0.67 19.28
CA GLN A 111 -10.28 0.14 19.79
C GLN A 111 -8.95 -0.53 19.51
N ILE A 112 -7.97 0.28 19.09
CA ILE A 112 -6.60 -0.14 18.84
C ILE A 112 -5.71 0.60 19.85
N PRO A 113 -5.42 0.02 21.03
CA PRO A 113 -4.56 0.63 22.04
C PRO A 113 -3.31 1.29 21.46
N GLY A 114 -3.09 2.56 21.79
CA GLY A 114 -1.99 3.37 21.27
C GLY A 114 -2.27 4.07 19.93
N TRP A 115 -3.29 3.65 19.19
CA TRP A 115 -3.65 4.17 17.88
C TRP A 115 -5.04 4.83 17.90
N GLN A 116 -5.17 5.90 17.14
CA GLN A 116 -6.45 6.53 16.83
C GLN A 116 -6.89 6.04 15.45
N TRP A 117 -8.19 6.10 15.18
CA TRP A 117 -8.71 5.77 13.86
C TRP A 117 -9.80 6.76 13.46
N ASP A 118 -9.97 6.89 12.15
CA ASP A 118 -11.04 7.65 11.52
C ASP A 118 -11.55 6.89 10.29
N ALA A 119 -12.73 7.22 9.79
CA ALA A 119 -13.31 6.57 8.63
C ALA A 119 -14.30 7.47 7.89
N ASP A 120 -14.31 7.36 6.57
CA ASP A 120 -15.41 7.92 5.78
C ASP A 120 -16.62 7.00 5.96
N VAL A 121 -17.67 7.49 6.62
CA VAL A 121 -18.93 6.75 6.82
C VAL A 121 -20.08 7.60 6.30
N ASN A 122 -20.69 7.15 5.22
CA ASN A 122 -21.79 7.84 4.55
C ASN A 122 -22.95 6.91 4.13
N TYR A 123 -22.96 5.69 4.66
CA TYR A 123 -24.03 4.73 4.46
C TYR A 123 -24.43 4.08 5.79
N GLN A 124 -25.73 4.08 6.05
CA GLN A 124 -26.37 3.32 7.12
C GLN A 124 -27.40 2.34 6.54
N MET A 125 -27.76 1.33 7.32
CA MET A 125 -28.73 0.33 6.88
C MET A 125 -30.10 0.99 6.62
N GLY A 126 -30.55 0.93 5.37
CA GLY A 126 -31.80 1.55 4.91
C GLY A 126 -31.61 2.79 4.03
N ASP A 127 -30.39 3.31 3.92
CA ASP A 127 -30.07 4.40 3.00
C ASP A 127 -30.02 3.92 1.55
N ASP A 128 -30.07 4.87 0.61
CA ASP A 128 -29.83 4.61 -0.81
C ASP A 128 -28.39 4.15 -1.02
N TYR A 129 -28.23 2.87 -1.35
CA TYR A 129 -26.93 2.25 -1.56
C TYR A 129 -26.34 2.57 -2.94
N ASN A 130 -25.10 3.07 -2.95
CA ASN A 130 -24.29 3.23 -4.15
C ASN A 130 -22.96 2.46 -4.02
N PRO A 131 -22.71 1.43 -4.85
CA PRO A 131 -21.51 0.59 -4.72
C PRO A 131 -20.19 1.34 -4.91
N GLN A 132 -20.20 2.51 -5.56
CA GLN A 132 -18.99 3.29 -5.80
C GLN A 132 -18.60 4.17 -4.61
N TYR A 133 -19.59 4.74 -3.92
CA TYR A 133 -19.39 5.84 -2.97
C TYR A 133 -19.98 5.58 -1.58
N SER A 134 -20.71 4.49 -1.35
CA SER A 134 -21.23 4.13 -0.04
C SER A 134 -20.17 3.39 0.78
N TYR A 135 -19.81 3.98 1.91
CA TYR A 135 -18.86 3.48 2.89
C TYR A 135 -19.58 3.25 4.22
N ALA A 136 -19.45 2.02 4.72
CA ALA A 136 -19.98 1.64 6.01
C ALA A 136 -18.91 1.77 7.10
N GLN A 137 -19.38 1.83 8.35
CA GLN A 137 -18.52 1.85 9.52
C GLN A 137 -17.56 0.64 9.50
N PRO A 138 -16.23 0.85 9.54
CA PRO A 138 -15.28 -0.25 9.70
C PRO A 138 -15.34 -0.82 11.12
N THR A 139 -14.91 -2.07 11.22
CA THR A 139 -14.66 -2.79 12.46
C THR A 139 -13.18 -3.16 12.53
N PHE A 140 -12.62 -3.09 13.74
CA PHE A 140 -11.22 -3.37 14.01
C PHE A 140 -11.13 -4.52 15.00
N ARG A 141 -10.35 -5.55 14.65
CA ARG A 141 -10.13 -6.73 15.51
C ARG A 141 -8.80 -7.41 15.18
N SER A 142 -8.43 -8.41 15.97
CA SER A 142 -7.37 -9.35 15.59
C SER A 142 -7.84 -10.22 14.42
N ALA A 143 -6.92 -10.54 13.51
CA ALA A 143 -7.09 -11.56 12.49
C ALA A 143 -7.60 -12.87 13.10
N ASP A 144 -8.74 -13.34 12.59
CA ASP A 144 -9.47 -14.52 13.05
C ASP A 144 -8.92 -15.84 12.50
N ASP A 145 -8.29 -15.80 11.32
CA ASP A 145 -7.65 -16.94 10.66
C ASP A 145 -6.13 -16.85 10.79
N SER A 146 -5.48 -17.92 11.25
CA SER A 146 -4.02 -18.02 11.36
C SER A 146 -3.29 -17.87 10.02
N ARG A 147 -3.94 -18.15 8.90
CA ARG A 147 -3.38 -17.92 7.55
C ARG A 147 -3.33 -16.44 7.17
N ARG A 148 -4.12 -15.60 7.84
CA ARG A 148 -4.20 -14.15 7.63
C ARG A 148 -3.36 -13.37 8.64
N GLN A 149 -2.80 -14.06 9.64
CA GLN A 149 -1.86 -13.49 10.59
C GLN A 149 -0.50 -13.28 9.93
N ILE A 150 0.10 -12.13 10.20
CA ILE A 150 1.45 -11.77 9.72
C ILE A 150 2.49 -12.19 10.78
N ASN A 151 2.32 -11.74 12.03
CA ASN A 151 3.19 -12.10 13.15
C ASN A 151 2.40 -12.28 14.45
N GLY A 152 1.43 -13.20 14.45
CA GLY A 152 0.57 -13.46 15.60
C GLY A 152 -0.71 -12.63 15.55
N ALA A 153 -0.99 -11.83 16.58
CA ALA A 153 -2.15 -10.95 16.57
C ALA A 153 -1.93 -9.83 15.55
N THR A 154 -2.75 -9.79 14.50
CA THR A 154 -2.60 -8.88 13.35
C THR A 154 -3.84 -8.01 13.25
N LEU A 155 -3.69 -6.71 13.00
CA LEU A 155 -4.84 -5.80 12.83
C LEU A 155 -5.62 -6.18 11.58
N GLN A 156 -6.87 -6.58 11.76
CA GLN A 156 -7.86 -6.77 10.71
C GLN A 156 -8.82 -5.58 10.68
N ILE A 157 -8.97 -4.99 9.50
CA ILE A 157 -9.94 -3.94 9.20
C ILE A 157 -10.93 -4.49 8.18
N GLU A 158 -12.21 -4.51 8.52
CA GLU A 158 -13.28 -4.93 7.61
C GLU A 158 -14.58 -4.18 7.90
N THR A 159 -15.62 -4.44 7.11
CA THR A 159 -16.99 -3.96 7.40
C THR A 159 -18.00 -5.06 7.09
N VAL A 160 -19.29 -4.74 7.21
CA VAL A 160 -20.36 -5.67 6.84
C VAL A 160 -20.26 -6.08 5.37
N ARG A 161 -20.74 -7.30 5.08
CA ARG A 161 -20.69 -7.87 3.73
C ARG A 161 -21.38 -6.96 2.71
N TRP A 162 -20.88 -6.98 1.48
CA TRP A 162 -21.42 -6.23 0.34
C TRP A 162 -21.31 -4.71 0.45
N LEU A 163 -20.47 -4.19 1.35
CA LEU A 163 -20.19 -2.75 1.48
C LEU A 163 -18.69 -2.48 1.43
N LYS A 164 -18.34 -1.24 1.08
CA LYS A 164 -16.97 -0.74 1.18
C LYS A 164 -16.74 -0.14 2.56
N PHE A 165 -15.48 -0.09 2.96
CA PHE A 165 -15.01 0.76 4.05
C PHE A 165 -13.88 1.64 3.55
N ARG A 166 -13.67 2.77 4.20
CA ARG A 166 -12.47 3.58 4.00
C ARG A 166 -12.01 4.03 5.36
N ALA A 167 -10.90 3.47 5.82
CA ALA A 167 -10.43 3.62 7.18
C ALA A 167 -9.00 4.16 7.23
N TYR A 168 -8.75 4.97 8.25
CA TYR A 168 -7.45 5.53 8.59
C TYR A 168 -7.09 5.10 10.00
N VAL A 169 -5.86 4.65 10.23
CA VAL A 169 -5.34 4.32 11.57
C VAL A 169 -4.03 5.05 11.76
N TYR A 170 -3.88 5.79 12.86
CA TYR A 170 -2.75 6.69 13.05
C TYR A 170 -2.29 6.84 14.49
N GLN A 171 -1.04 7.24 14.64
CA GLN A 171 -0.42 7.53 15.92
C GLN A 171 0.46 8.77 15.78
N GLN A 172 0.40 9.66 16.76
CA GLN A 172 1.27 10.84 16.83
C GLN A 172 2.48 10.54 17.71
N ILE A 173 3.67 10.85 17.22
CA ILE A 173 4.94 10.55 17.89
C ILE A 173 5.77 11.83 17.98
N THR A 174 6.42 12.03 19.13
CA THR A 174 7.38 13.12 19.32
C THR A 174 8.73 12.71 18.75
N ILE A 175 9.26 13.52 17.85
CA ILE A 175 10.53 13.25 17.14
C ILE A 175 11.29 14.57 17.02
N PRO A 176 12.62 14.63 17.23
CA PRO A 176 13.36 15.88 17.13
C PRO A 176 13.16 16.56 15.77
N THR A 177 12.95 17.88 15.79
CA THR A 177 12.82 18.72 14.59
C THR A 177 14.03 18.51 13.66
N GLY A 178 13.78 18.41 12.36
CA GLY A 178 14.82 18.18 11.36
C GLY A 178 15.32 16.74 11.25
N SER A 179 14.80 15.81 12.06
CA SER A 179 15.07 14.38 11.89
C SER A 179 14.55 13.89 10.54
N LEU A 180 15.30 13.03 9.85
CA LEU A 180 14.82 12.37 8.64
C LEU A 180 14.08 11.09 9.05
N VAL A 181 12.79 11.02 8.74
CA VAL A 181 11.90 9.94 9.16
C VAL A 181 11.27 9.21 7.98
N TYR A 182 10.98 7.93 8.17
CA TYR A 182 10.05 7.18 7.32
C TYR A 182 9.38 6.07 8.13
N PHE A 183 8.20 5.68 7.66
CA PHE A 183 7.36 4.67 8.29
C PHE A 183 7.26 3.45 7.38
N ARG A 184 7.29 2.25 7.95
CA ARG A 184 7.01 1.01 7.23
C ARG A 184 6.10 0.10 8.04
N VAL A 185 5.35 -0.73 7.33
CA VAL A 185 4.41 -1.70 7.92
C VAL A 185 4.33 -2.93 7.03
N LYS A 186 4.09 -4.10 7.62
CA LYS A 186 3.70 -5.29 6.87
C LYS A 186 2.20 -5.26 6.63
N ALA A 187 1.79 -5.63 5.43
CA ALA A 187 0.40 -5.63 5.04
C ALA A 187 0.04 -6.87 4.23
N ASN A 188 -1.22 -7.28 4.32
CA ASN A 188 -1.85 -8.28 3.47
C ASN A 188 -3.31 -7.87 3.25
N ALA A 189 -4.00 -8.48 2.29
CA ALA A 189 -5.41 -8.22 2.04
C ALA A 189 -6.16 -9.52 1.72
N TYR A 190 -7.48 -9.46 1.89
CA TYR A 190 -8.40 -10.45 1.35
C TYR A 190 -9.53 -9.72 0.65
N SER A 191 -9.82 -10.11 -0.58
CA SER A 191 -10.99 -9.65 -1.32
C SER A 191 -11.55 -10.76 -2.19
N SER A 192 -12.87 -10.82 -2.25
CA SER A 192 -13.57 -11.89 -2.97
C SER A 192 -13.68 -11.67 -4.48
N ILE A 193 -13.49 -10.43 -4.99
CA ILE A 193 -13.63 -10.14 -6.43
C ILE A 193 -12.50 -9.30 -7.05
N ASP A 194 -11.86 -8.41 -6.28
CA ASP A 194 -10.80 -7.53 -6.77
C ASP A 194 -9.71 -7.35 -5.71
N ARG A 195 -9.11 -6.17 -5.61
CA ARG A 195 -8.01 -5.84 -4.70
C ARG A 195 -8.39 -4.74 -3.71
N LEU A 196 -7.59 -4.62 -2.65
CA LEU A 196 -7.63 -3.52 -1.69
C LEU A 196 -6.51 -2.52 -1.96
N ILE A 197 -6.85 -1.24 -1.85
CA ILE A 197 -5.89 -0.14 -1.80
C ILE A 197 -5.40 -0.03 -0.36
N LEU A 198 -4.14 -0.36 -0.12
CA LEU A 198 -3.49 -0.19 1.18
C LEU A 198 -2.41 0.88 1.08
N LYS A 199 -2.28 1.73 2.11
CA LYS A 199 -1.24 2.75 2.15
C LYS A 199 -0.58 2.84 3.51
N ALA A 200 0.70 3.23 3.48
CA ALA A 200 1.45 3.66 4.66
C ALA A 200 2.01 5.05 4.39
N GLY A 201 1.83 5.95 5.35
CA GLY A 201 2.17 7.35 5.18
C GLY A 201 2.67 8.01 6.45
N ILE A 202 3.24 9.19 6.28
CA ILE A 202 3.72 10.02 7.38
C ILE A 202 3.39 11.48 7.13
N ASP A 203 2.77 12.14 8.10
CA ASP A 203 2.66 13.60 8.18
C ASP A 203 3.81 14.14 9.02
N PRO A 204 4.81 14.82 8.40
CA PRO A 204 5.96 15.34 9.12
C PRO A 204 5.64 16.56 10.00
N GLN A 205 4.44 17.12 9.91
CA GLN A 205 3.98 18.22 10.76
C GLN A 205 3.27 17.73 12.03
N GLY A 206 2.99 16.43 12.15
CA GLY A 206 2.33 15.86 13.32
C GLY A 206 0.90 16.37 13.50
N GLY A 207 0.15 16.57 12.41
CA GLY A 207 -1.28 16.91 12.47
C GLY A 207 -2.11 15.81 13.12
N ALA A 208 -3.29 16.16 13.63
CA ALA A 208 -4.26 15.14 14.03
C ALA A 208 -4.82 14.48 12.77
N GLY A 209 -4.85 13.14 12.71
CA GLY A 209 -5.29 12.40 11.54
C GLY A 209 -4.25 12.30 10.42
N CYS A 210 -4.74 12.00 9.21
CA CYS A 210 -3.91 11.60 8.08
C CYS A 210 -4.05 12.47 6.82
N ASP A 211 -4.73 13.62 6.90
CA ASP A 211 -5.02 14.48 5.75
C ASP A 211 -3.75 15.00 5.06
N ASN A 212 -2.69 15.26 5.83
CA ASN A 212 -1.42 15.78 5.34
C ASN A 212 -0.34 14.69 5.18
N ALA A 213 -0.70 13.42 5.36
CA ALA A 213 0.25 12.32 5.25
C ALA A 213 0.76 12.19 3.81
N ARG A 214 2.06 11.93 3.66
CA ARG A 214 2.66 11.55 2.38
C ARG A 214 2.67 10.05 2.28
N TRP A 215 1.99 9.52 1.28
CA TRP A 215 1.67 8.11 1.18
C TRP A 215 2.55 7.36 0.20
N SER A 216 2.80 6.09 0.51
CA SER A 216 3.08 5.04 -0.46
C SER A 216 1.89 4.10 -0.53
N GLU A 217 1.53 3.67 -1.73
CA GLU A 217 0.32 2.88 -2.01
C GLU A 217 0.68 1.55 -2.64
N VAL A 218 -0.09 0.52 -2.29
CA VAL A 218 -0.10 -0.79 -2.96
C VAL A 218 -1.55 -1.21 -3.23
N LEU A 219 -1.73 -2.00 -4.29
CA LEU A 219 -3.02 -2.58 -4.66
C LEU A 219 -2.87 -4.11 -4.63
N ILE A 220 -3.38 -4.75 -3.57
CA ILE A 220 -3.12 -6.17 -3.28
C ILE A 220 -4.38 -6.96 -2.91
N ASP A 221 -4.31 -8.28 -3.07
CA ASP A 221 -5.25 -9.29 -2.59
C ASP A 221 -4.50 -10.44 -1.88
N GLN A 222 -5.21 -11.52 -1.53
CA GLN A 222 -4.66 -12.67 -0.82
C GLN A 222 -3.57 -13.44 -1.59
N GLU A 223 -3.49 -13.28 -2.92
CA GLU A 223 -2.52 -13.98 -3.77
C GLU A 223 -1.16 -13.26 -3.81
N ASP A 224 -1.13 -11.95 -3.50
CA ASP A 224 0.12 -11.17 -3.44
C ASP A 224 0.95 -11.48 -2.17
N GLY A 225 0.34 -12.11 -1.16
CA GLY A 225 0.96 -12.45 0.11
C GLY A 225 1.28 -11.22 0.99
N ILE A 226 2.24 -11.39 1.90
CA ILE A 226 2.62 -10.32 2.84
C ILE A 226 3.61 -9.37 2.16
N VAL A 227 3.21 -8.11 2.02
CA VAL A 227 4.05 -7.04 1.46
C VAL A 227 4.52 -6.07 2.53
N THR A 228 5.64 -5.37 2.28
CA THR A 228 6.07 -4.24 3.13
C THR A 228 5.74 -2.93 2.41
N ILE A 229 4.90 -2.09 3.02
CA ILE A 229 4.63 -0.74 2.51
C ILE A 229 5.56 0.23 3.25
N THR A 230 6.34 1.03 2.52
CA THR A 230 7.28 2.00 3.10
C THR A 230 6.95 3.41 2.61
N SER A 231 6.67 4.33 3.53
CA SER A 231 6.38 5.73 3.22
C SER A 231 7.60 6.45 2.62
N PRO A 232 7.39 7.61 1.96
CA PRO A 232 8.49 8.51 1.61
C PRO A 232 9.31 8.94 2.85
N ARG A 233 10.58 9.28 2.62
CA ARG A 233 11.46 9.86 3.64
C ARG A 233 11.26 11.37 3.71
N LEU A 234 10.96 11.90 4.89
CA LEU A 234 10.66 13.32 5.11
C LEU A 234 11.42 13.88 6.31
N LEU A 235 11.64 15.20 6.32
CA LEU A 235 12.18 15.89 7.50
C LEU A 235 11.04 16.26 8.44
N VAL A 236 11.20 15.97 9.74
CA VAL A 236 10.26 16.37 10.78
C VAL A 236 10.19 17.89 10.88
N GLY A 237 8.97 18.41 10.85
CA GLY A 237 8.68 19.84 10.90
C GLY A 237 9.03 20.49 12.24
N SER A 238 8.86 21.80 12.31
CA SER A 238 9.23 22.64 13.46
C SER A 238 8.53 22.26 14.77
N LYS A 239 7.40 21.55 14.70
CA LYS A 239 6.63 21.10 15.86
C LYS A 239 7.27 19.94 16.62
N GLY A 240 8.31 19.29 16.07
CA GLY A 240 8.97 18.15 16.71
C GLY A 240 8.03 16.95 16.88
N ARG A 241 7.10 16.75 15.95
CA ARG A 241 6.14 15.64 15.95
C ARG A 241 5.93 15.14 14.54
N ALA A 242 5.62 13.87 14.40
CA ALA A 242 5.12 13.28 13.16
C ALA A 242 3.92 12.38 13.45
N THR A 243 3.03 12.25 12.47
CA THR A 243 1.91 11.31 12.53
C THR A 243 2.16 10.22 11.53
N VAL A 244 2.25 8.97 11.99
CA VAL A 244 2.29 7.80 11.10
C VAL A 244 0.88 7.35 10.83
N CYS A 245 0.63 6.91 9.60
CA CYS A 245 -0.70 6.65 9.09
C CYS A 245 -0.76 5.36 8.28
N LEU A 246 -1.84 4.62 8.48
CA LEU A 246 -2.28 3.49 7.69
C LEU A 246 -3.61 3.84 7.03
N PHE A 247 -3.83 3.31 5.83
CA PHE A 247 -5.08 3.45 5.09
C PHE A 247 -5.47 2.14 4.45
N ALA A 248 -6.78 1.87 4.43
CA ALA A 248 -7.35 0.75 3.69
C ALA A 248 -8.70 1.10 3.05
N GLU A 249 -8.86 0.73 1.78
CA GLU A 249 -10.13 0.81 1.03
C GLU A 249 -10.22 -0.36 0.01
N PRO A 250 -11.29 -1.17 -0.01
CA PRO A 250 -11.53 -2.12 -1.09
C PRO A 250 -11.95 -1.39 -2.36
N ARG A 251 -11.54 -1.90 -3.52
CA ARG A 251 -11.94 -1.33 -4.83
C ARG A 251 -13.43 -1.48 -5.10
N TYR A 252 -14.00 -2.61 -4.70
CA TYR A 252 -15.41 -2.94 -4.89
C TYR A 252 -16.03 -3.51 -3.61
N PRO A 253 -17.32 -3.22 -3.36
CA PRO A 253 -18.09 -3.89 -2.33
C PRO A 253 -18.36 -5.34 -2.76
N ASP A 254 -18.08 -6.30 -1.89
CA ASP A 254 -18.37 -7.71 -2.15
C ASP A 254 -18.54 -8.49 -0.83
N VAL A 255 -18.76 -9.81 -0.92
CA VAL A 255 -19.04 -10.71 0.22
C VAL A 255 -18.08 -10.49 1.38
N SER A 256 -16.78 -10.35 1.11
CA SER A 256 -15.79 -10.22 2.17
C SER A 256 -14.56 -9.46 1.68
N ASN A 257 -14.31 -8.32 2.30
CA ASN A 257 -13.10 -7.51 2.12
C ASN A 257 -12.47 -7.28 3.48
N ALA A 258 -11.17 -7.54 3.61
CA ALA A 258 -10.43 -7.30 4.84
C ALA A 258 -8.99 -6.86 4.55
N ALA A 259 -8.53 -5.84 5.26
CA ALA A 259 -7.13 -5.41 5.25
C ALA A 259 -6.43 -5.91 6.52
N PHE A 260 -5.16 -6.29 6.38
CA PHE A 260 -4.34 -6.80 7.48
C PHE A 260 -3.07 -5.96 7.61
N PHE A 261 -2.75 -5.51 8.83
CA PHE A 261 -1.54 -4.75 9.14
C PHE A 261 -0.82 -5.28 10.37
N ASP A 262 0.50 -5.29 10.31
CA ASP A 262 1.37 -5.76 11.39
C ASP A 262 2.78 -5.17 11.30
N GLN A 263 3.59 -5.32 12.35
CA GLN A 263 5.00 -4.95 12.40
C GLN A 263 5.25 -3.49 11.96
N ALA A 264 4.50 -2.57 12.55
CA ALA A 264 4.62 -1.15 12.28
C ALA A 264 5.94 -0.60 12.85
N GLU A 265 6.73 0.06 12.02
CA GLU A 265 8.04 0.58 12.42
C GLU A 265 8.26 2.00 11.91
N LEU A 266 8.62 2.89 12.82
CA LEU A 266 9.05 4.25 12.52
C LEU A 266 10.58 4.35 12.69
N ILE A 267 11.27 4.69 11.61
CA ILE A 267 12.71 4.88 11.61
C ILE A 267 13.00 6.38 11.58
N ALA A 268 13.82 6.86 12.52
CA ALA A 268 14.27 8.25 12.56
C ALA A 268 15.80 8.35 12.56
N ALA A 269 16.34 9.09 11.59
CA ALA A 269 17.71 9.58 11.64
C ALA A 269 17.71 10.95 12.32
N PRO A 270 18.63 11.21 13.27
CA PRO A 270 18.68 12.51 13.93
C PRO A 270 19.01 13.64 12.93
N PRO A 271 18.67 14.89 13.28
CA PRO A 271 18.91 16.04 12.42
C PRO A 271 20.39 16.14 12.04
N GLN A 272 20.65 16.50 10.79
CA GLN A 272 22.00 16.82 10.36
C GLN A 272 22.40 18.18 10.95
N PRO A 273 23.62 18.29 11.51
CA PRO A 273 24.16 19.55 12.01
C PRO A 273 24.43 20.56 10.89
#